data_AF-A0A7V3I4C8-F1
#
_entry.id   AF-A0A7V3I4C8-F1
#
_cell.length_a   1.000
_cell.length_b   1.000
_cell.length_c   1.000
_cell.angle_alpha   90.00
_cell.angle_beta   90.00
_cell.angle_gamma   90.00
#
_symmetry.space_group_name_H-M   'P 1'
#
loop_
_entity.id
_entity.type
_entity.pdbx_description
1 polymer ?
#
loop_
_entity_poly.entity_id
_entity_poly.type
_entity_poly.pdbx_seq_one_letter_code
_entity_poly.pdbx_strand_id
1 'polypeptide(L)'
;MEDRHLSRDSAEYAEIVAEVFAETMKECAGRLVCGGPDTDITPALMECLQYIYLHGASPVREIAAGLEISLSAASQLVDRLVKKGLATRGENEQDRRLTSIDLTARGYEAVRKMRRAKSEWFDAIIQAMPHSQRRAFREGLEGFLKVALSGEDNVDRACVRCGREHVAFCVVNKIKNKRVAARSQRREELKP
;
A
#
# COMPACT_ATOMS: atom_id res chain seq x y z
N MET A 1 -1.47 4.73 39.57
CA MET A 1 -0.73 4.58 38.31
C MET A 1 0.52 5.42 38.45
N GLU A 2 1.66 4.79 38.71
CA GLU A 2 2.93 5.51 38.86
C GLU A 2 3.34 6.10 37.51
N ASP A 3 3.59 7.41 37.49
CA ASP A 3 4.22 8.12 36.37
C ASP A 3 5.61 7.53 36.15
N ARG A 4 5.71 6.57 35.21
CA ARG A 4 7.02 6.18 34.67
C ARG A 4 7.57 7.40 33.94
N HIS A 5 8.63 8.00 34.47
CA HIS A 5 9.39 9.05 33.79
C HIS A 5 10.05 8.48 32.51
N LEU A 6 9.27 8.41 31.44
CA LEU A 6 9.73 8.05 30.10
C LEU A 6 10.53 9.23 29.53
N SER A 7 11.81 9.00 29.22
CA SER A 7 12.60 9.96 28.48
C SER A 7 12.07 10.07 27.05
N ARG A 8 11.96 11.30 26.53
CA ARG A 8 11.56 11.55 25.14
C ARG A 8 12.54 10.96 24.12
N ASP A 9 13.77 10.67 24.52
CA ASP A 9 14.80 10.08 23.66
C ASP A 9 14.87 8.55 23.79
N SER A 10 13.97 7.94 24.57
CA SER A 10 13.93 6.49 24.74
C SER A 10 13.27 5.77 23.55
N ALA A 11 13.67 4.52 23.32
CA ALA A 11 13.04 3.66 22.33
C ALA A 11 11.56 3.37 22.66
N GLU A 12 11.22 3.23 23.95
CA GLU A 12 9.84 3.01 24.41
C GLU A 12 8.93 4.18 24.05
N TYR A 13 9.40 5.43 24.21
CA TYR A 13 8.63 6.59 23.75
C TYR A 13 8.48 6.63 22.22
N ALA A 14 9.55 6.29 21.49
CA ALA A 14 9.49 6.24 20.03
C ALA A 14 8.50 5.19 19.50
N GLU A 15 8.40 4.04 20.17
CA GLU A 15 7.43 2.98 19.90
C GLU A 15 5.99 3.49 20.09
N ILE A 16 5.70 4.11 21.25
CA ILE A 16 4.38 4.71 21.52
C ILE A 16 4.01 5.74 20.44
N VAL A 17 4.96 6.61 20.06
CA VAL A 17 4.72 7.61 19.00
C VAL A 17 4.43 6.92 17.66
N ALA A 18 5.13 5.85 17.33
CA ALA A 18 4.90 5.07 16.10
C ALA A 18 3.52 4.40 16.10
N GLU A 19 3.06 3.87 17.24
CA GLU A 19 1.72 3.30 17.39
C GLU A 19 0.63 4.35 17.20
N VAL A 20 0.76 5.50 17.86
CA VAL A 20 -0.17 6.63 17.71
C VAL A 20 -0.20 7.11 16.25
N PHE A 21 0.96 7.19 15.60
CA PHE A 21 1.05 7.50 14.17
C PHE A 21 0.30 6.47 13.32
N ALA A 22 0.54 5.17 13.54
CA ALA A 22 -0.10 4.11 12.79
C ALA A 22 -1.63 4.14 12.95
N GLU A 23 -2.13 4.38 14.16
CA GLU A 23 -3.57 4.47 14.42
C GLU A 23 -4.20 5.70 13.78
N THR A 24 -3.52 6.85 13.86
CA THR A 24 -3.95 8.09 13.18
C THR A 24 -4.06 7.86 11.66
N MET A 25 -3.10 7.16 11.06
CA MET A 25 -3.11 6.86 9.63
C MET A 25 -4.24 5.90 9.24
N LYS A 26 -4.54 4.88 10.05
CA LYS A 26 -5.65 3.94 9.82
C LYS A 26 -7.01 4.64 9.89
N GLU A 27 -7.24 5.44 10.93
CA GLU A 27 -8.50 6.14 11.12
C GLU A 27 -8.76 7.17 10.01
N CYS A 28 -7.71 7.84 9.54
CA CYS A 28 -7.81 8.71 8.38
C CYS A 28 -8.22 7.93 7.13
N ALA A 29 -7.56 6.81 6.84
CA ALA A 29 -7.91 5.97 5.69
C ALA A 29 -9.38 5.52 5.74
N GLY A 30 -9.87 5.11 6.91
CA GLY A 30 -11.28 4.74 7.11
C GLY A 30 -12.25 5.90 6.81
N ARG A 31 -11.99 7.11 7.34
CA ARG A 31 -12.82 8.29 7.10
C ARG A 31 -12.88 8.70 5.63
N LEU A 32 -11.75 8.62 4.93
CA LEU A 32 -11.66 9.00 3.51
C LEU A 32 -12.36 8.01 2.58
N VAL A 33 -12.41 6.73 2.95
CA VAL A 33 -13.10 5.68 2.19
C VAL A 33 -14.61 5.71 2.43
N CYS A 34 -15.05 5.95 3.67
CA CYS A 34 -16.46 5.89 4.06
C CYS A 34 -17.20 7.25 4.01
N GLY A 35 -16.50 8.37 3.75
CA GLY A 35 -17.08 9.73 3.80
C GLY A 35 -17.76 10.23 2.52
N GLY A 36 -17.95 9.37 1.51
CA GLY A 36 -18.63 9.72 0.25
C GLY A 36 -20.11 9.34 0.22
N PRO A 37 -20.90 9.83 -0.76
CA PRO A 37 -22.33 9.49 -0.90
C PRO A 37 -22.58 8.00 -1.18
N ASP A 38 -21.56 7.24 -1.60
CA ASP A 38 -21.57 5.78 -1.63
C ASP A 38 -20.99 5.25 -0.29
N THR A 39 -21.77 5.28 0.79
CA THR A 39 -21.44 4.73 2.14
C THR A 39 -21.24 3.20 2.16
N ASP A 40 -21.16 2.59 0.99
CA ASP A 40 -21.40 1.18 0.74
C ASP A 40 -20.15 0.48 0.16
N ILE A 41 -19.01 1.18 0.17
CA ILE A 41 -17.70 0.65 -0.20
C ILE A 41 -16.90 0.38 1.07
N THR A 42 -16.66 -0.91 1.34
CA THR A 42 -15.83 -1.35 2.47
C THR A 42 -14.34 -1.13 2.17
N PRO A 43 -13.46 -1.10 3.21
CA PRO A 43 -12.02 -1.00 3.01
C PRO A 43 -11.47 -2.06 2.05
N ALA A 44 -11.88 -3.32 2.18
CA ALA A 44 -11.45 -4.40 1.29
C ALA A 44 -11.90 -4.22 -0.18
N LEU A 45 -13.10 -3.67 -0.41
CA LEU A 45 -13.54 -3.33 -1.77
C LEU A 45 -12.72 -2.18 -2.34
N MET A 46 -12.37 -1.19 -1.50
CA MET A 46 -11.52 -0.09 -1.92
C MET A 46 -10.08 -0.51 -2.20
N GLU A 47 -9.51 -1.42 -1.42
CA GLU A 47 -8.20 -2.03 -1.68
C GLU A 47 -8.20 -2.77 -3.02
N CYS A 48 -9.25 -3.55 -3.30
CA CYS A 48 -9.40 -4.23 -4.59
C CYS A 48 -9.52 -3.25 -5.76
N LEU A 49 -10.32 -2.19 -5.63
CA LEU A 49 -10.41 -1.13 -6.62
C LEU A 49 -9.07 -0.43 -6.84
N GLN A 50 -8.37 -0.09 -5.76
CA GLN A 50 -7.06 0.57 -5.83
C GLN A 50 -6.03 -0.33 -6.51
N TYR A 51 -6.05 -1.63 -6.24
CA TYR A 51 -5.17 -2.58 -6.90
C TYR A 51 -5.38 -2.58 -8.41
N ILE A 52 -6.62 -2.76 -8.87
CA ILE A 52 -6.95 -2.78 -10.32
C ILE A 52 -6.61 -1.41 -10.92
N TYR A 53 -6.91 -0.31 -10.24
CA TYR A 53 -6.51 1.02 -10.68
C TYR A 53 -5.00 1.13 -10.89
N LEU A 54 -4.17 0.52 -10.05
CA LEU A 54 -2.71 0.66 -10.13
C LEU A 54 -2.05 -0.27 -11.14
N HIS A 55 -2.69 -1.39 -11.47
CA HIS A 55 -2.11 -2.44 -12.33
C HIS A 55 -2.83 -2.57 -13.68
N GLY A 56 -3.95 -1.88 -13.86
CA GLY A 56 -4.81 -2.00 -15.05
C GLY A 56 -5.66 -3.26 -15.02
N ALA A 57 -6.21 -3.63 -16.18
CA ALA A 57 -7.00 -4.84 -16.34
C ALA A 57 -6.21 -6.07 -15.86
N SER A 58 -6.71 -6.73 -14.82
CA SER A 58 -5.99 -7.78 -14.09
C SER A 58 -6.84 -9.04 -13.94
N PRO A 59 -6.30 -10.25 -14.11
CA PRO A 59 -7.03 -11.47 -13.80
C PRO A 59 -7.21 -11.62 -12.28
N VAL A 60 -8.29 -12.30 -11.87
CA VAL A 60 -8.62 -12.47 -10.44
C VAL A 60 -7.50 -13.11 -9.62
N ARG A 61 -6.70 -14.00 -10.24
CA ARG A 61 -5.53 -14.62 -9.59
C ARG A 61 -4.44 -13.60 -9.20
N GLU A 62 -4.23 -12.57 -10.02
CA GLU A 62 -3.24 -11.53 -9.76
C GLU A 62 -3.76 -10.57 -8.69
N ILE A 63 -5.05 -10.26 -8.73
CA ILE A 63 -5.73 -9.52 -7.65
C ILE A 63 -5.58 -10.27 -6.32
N ALA A 64 -5.84 -11.58 -6.30
CA ALA A 64 -5.69 -12.40 -5.09
C ALA A 64 -4.26 -12.39 -4.55
N ALA A 65 -3.27 -12.59 -5.41
CA ALA A 65 -1.86 -12.56 -5.04
C ALA A 65 -1.43 -11.16 -4.56
N GLY A 66 -1.91 -10.10 -5.21
CA GLY A 66 -1.57 -8.72 -4.90
C GLY A 66 -2.17 -8.22 -3.58
N LEU A 67 -3.35 -8.70 -3.23
CA LEU A 67 -4.04 -8.41 -1.96
C LEU A 67 -3.69 -9.41 -0.85
N GLU A 68 -2.91 -10.45 -1.15
CA GLU A 68 -2.53 -11.51 -0.20
C GLU A 68 -3.74 -12.22 0.44
N ILE A 69 -4.78 -12.45 -0.36
CA ILE A 69 -6.03 -13.15 0.02
C ILE A 69 -6.26 -14.40 -0.82
N SER A 70 -7.20 -15.25 -0.40
CA SER A 70 -7.57 -16.44 -1.18
C SER A 70 -8.21 -16.05 -2.52
N LEU A 71 -8.09 -16.94 -3.52
CA LEU A 71 -8.74 -16.75 -4.82
C LEU A 71 -10.27 -16.63 -4.69
N SER A 72 -10.88 -17.35 -3.74
CA SER A 72 -12.30 -17.25 -3.46
C SER A 72 -12.69 -15.90 -2.88
N ALA A 73 -11.91 -15.36 -1.94
CA ALA A 73 -12.14 -14.03 -1.37
C ALA A 73 -11.98 -12.93 -2.42
N ALA A 74 -10.93 -13.00 -3.26
CA ALA A 74 -10.74 -12.07 -4.37
C ALA A 74 -11.91 -12.12 -5.37
N SER A 75 -12.40 -13.32 -5.70
CA SER A 75 -13.56 -13.49 -6.59
C SER A 75 -14.81 -12.82 -6.00
N GLN A 76 -15.07 -12.99 -4.70
CA GLN A 76 -16.20 -12.36 -4.01
C GLN A 76 -16.08 -10.82 -3.98
N LEU A 77 -14.88 -10.27 -3.79
CA LEU A 77 -14.66 -8.82 -3.86
C LEU A 77 -14.96 -8.31 -5.27
N VAL A 78 -14.41 -8.97 -6.30
CA VAL A 78 -14.65 -8.64 -7.70
C VAL A 78 -16.14 -8.69 -8.04
N ASP A 79 -16.85 -9.73 -7.63
CA ASP A 79 -18.30 -9.86 -7.90
C ASP A 79 -19.10 -8.72 -7.27
N ARG A 80 -18.73 -8.30 -6.06
CA ARG A 80 -19.35 -7.14 -5.40
C ARG A 80 -19.05 -5.84 -6.13
N LEU A 81 -17.81 -5.65 -6.62
CA LEU A 81 -17.45 -4.47 -7.42
C LEU A 81 -18.22 -4.41 -8.74
N VAL A 82 -18.36 -5.55 -9.42
CA VAL A 82 -19.16 -5.66 -10.65
C VAL A 82 -20.63 -5.38 -10.37
N LYS A 83 -21.21 -5.98 -9.32
CA LYS A 83 -22.60 -5.73 -8.89
C LYS A 83 -22.85 -4.25 -8.57
N LYS A 84 -21.85 -3.54 -8.05
CA LYS A 84 -21.91 -2.09 -7.77
C LYS A 84 -21.67 -1.21 -9.00
N GLY A 85 -21.32 -1.80 -10.15
CA GLY A 85 -21.01 -1.08 -11.39
C GLY A 85 -19.66 -0.36 -11.35
N LEU A 86 -18.74 -0.78 -10.47
CA LEU A 86 -17.40 -0.17 -10.31
C LEU A 86 -16.33 -0.93 -11.09
N ALA A 87 -16.59 -2.18 -11.46
CA ALA A 87 -15.70 -3.00 -12.28
C ALA A 87 -16.49 -3.77 -13.33
N THR A 88 -15.79 -4.24 -14.37
CA THR A 88 -16.32 -5.08 -15.44
C THR A 88 -15.42 -6.28 -15.66
N ARG A 89 -16.04 -7.41 -16.00
CA ARG A 89 -15.37 -8.61 -16.47
C ARG A 89 -15.24 -8.52 -17.99
N GLY A 90 -14.01 -8.44 -18.51
CA GLY A 90 -13.70 -8.46 -19.94
C GLY A 90 -13.07 -9.79 -20.35
N GLU A 91 -13.35 -10.23 -21.57
CA GLU A 91 -12.58 -11.30 -22.21
C GLU A 91 -11.16 -10.80 -22.47
N ASN A 92 -10.16 -11.57 -22.07
CA ASN A 92 -8.77 -11.26 -22.41
C ASN A 92 -8.53 -11.66 -23.86
N GLU A 93 -8.12 -10.72 -24.71
CA GLU A 93 -7.89 -10.93 -26.14
C GLU A 93 -6.84 -12.01 -26.44
N GLN A 94 -5.91 -12.25 -25.50
CA GLN A 94 -4.83 -13.24 -25.63
C GLN A 94 -5.20 -14.62 -25.09
N ASP A 95 -6.15 -14.72 -24.15
CA ASP A 95 -6.65 -15.99 -23.63
C ASP A 95 -8.08 -15.82 -23.09
N ARG A 96 -9.06 -16.22 -23.89
CA ARG A 96 -10.50 -16.18 -23.55
C ARG A 96 -10.86 -16.98 -22.30
N ARG A 97 -9.96 -17.83 -21.78
CA ARG A 97 -10.14 -18.57 -20.52
C ARG A 97 -9.79 -17.74 -19.28
N LEU A 98 -9.14 -16.60 -19.45
CA LEU A 98 -8.76 -15.71 -18.36
C LEU A 98 -9.63 -14.46 -18.39
N THR A 99 -10.72 -14.47 -17.63
CA THR A 99 -11.53 -13.26 -17.42
C THR A 99 -10.67 -12.19 -16.73
N SER A 100 -10.47 -11.08 -17.43
CA SER A 100 -9.77 -9.91 -16.89
C SER A 100 -10.77 -8.99 -16.20
N ILE A 101 -10.35 -8.34 -15.12
CA ILE A 101 -11.16 -7.38 -14.39
C ILE A 101 -10.58 -5.99 -14.64
N ASP A 102 -11.39 -5.10 -15.18
CA ASP A 102 -11.05 -3.69 -15.35
C ASP A 102 -12.07 -2.81 -14.62
N LEU A 103 -11.70 -1.57 -14.33
CA LEU A 103 -12.59 -0.59 -13.70
C LEU A 103 -13.51 0.04 -14.73
N THR A 104 -14.75 0.30 -14.32
CA THR A 104 -15.62 1.21 -15.08
C THR A 104 -15.16 2.66 -14.90
N ALA A 105 -15.69 3.59 -15.70
CA ALA A 105 -15.47 5.02 -15.47
C ALA A 105 -15.80 5.44 -14.02
N ARG A 106 -16.88 4.89 -13.45
CA ARG A 106 -17.27 5.10 -12.05
C ARG A 106 -16.25 4.53 -11.07
N GLY A 107 -15.71 3.33 -11.34
CA GLY A 107 -14.64 2.74 -10.53
C GLY A 107 -13.36 3.59 -10.54
N TYR A 108 -12.94 4.06 -11.71
CA TYR A 108 -11.81 4.98 -11.85
C TYR A 108 -12.01 6.27 -11.05
N GLU A 109 -13.19 6.88 -11.15
CA GLU A 109 -13.51 8.10 -10.42
C GLU A 109 -13.52 7.90 -8.90
N ALA A 110 -14.10 6.79 -8.42
CA ALA A 110 -14.12 6.45 -7.00
C ALA A 110 -12.71 6.36 -6.41
N VAL A 111 -11.80 5.65 -7.08
CA VAL A 111 -10.39 5.56 -6.64
C VAL A 111 -9.70 6.92 -6.71
N ARG A 112 -9.88 7.69 -7.79
CA ARG A 112 -9.28 9.02 -7.93
C ARG A 112 -9.71 9.96 -6.81
N LYS A 113 -11.00 9.97 -6.45
CA LYS A 113 -11.54 10.80 -5.37
C LYS A 113 -10.92 10.43 -4.03
N MET A 114 -10.89 9.14 -3.68
CA MET A 114 -10.26 8.66 -2.45
C MET A 114 -8.77 9.05 -2.40
N ARG A 115 -8.02 8.78 -3.47
CA ARG A 115 -6.58 9.06 -3.51
C ARG A 115 -6.28 10.54 -3.40
N ARG A 116 -7.07 11.38 -4.08
CA ARG A 116 -6.97 12.84 -3.97
C ARG A 116 -7.19 13.28 -2.53
N ALA A 117 -8.28 12.83 -1.90
CA ALA A 117 -8.59 13.20 -0.52
C ALA A 117 -7.50 12.73 0.47
N LYS A 118 -6.93 11.53 0.26
CA LYS A 118 -5.78 11.03 1.04
C LYS A 118 -4.54 11.89 0.85
N SER A 119 -4.23 12.26 -0.39
CA SER A 119 -3.08 13.09 -0.71
C SER A 119 -3.21 14.49 -0.12
N GLU A 120 -4.39 15.11 -0.24
CA GLU A 120 -4.67 16.46 0.26
C GLU A 120 -4.61 16.50 1.80
N TRP A 121 -5.17 15.50 2.47
CA TRP A 121 -5.08 15.40 3.93
C TRP A 121 -3.63 15.25 4.41
N PHE A 122 -2.87 14.34 3.78
CA PHE A 122 -1.48 14.10 4.17
C PHE A 122 -0.60 15.32 3.88
N ASP A 123 -0.78 15.96 2.72
CA ASP A 123 -0.05 17.18 2.37
C ASP A 123 -0.38 18.32 3.34
N ALA A 124 -1.65 18.52 3.71
CA ALA A 124 -2.04 19.54 4.69
C ALA A 124 -1.29 19.40 6.03
N ILE A 125 -1.15 18.16 6.53
CA ILE A 125 -0.37 17.88 7.75
C ILE A 125 1.10 18.23 7.54
N ILE A 126 1.70 17.74 6.45
CA ILE A 126 3.12 17.98 6.15
C ILE A 126 3.40 19.47 5.96
N GLN A 127 2.51 20.23 5.32
CA GLN A 127 2.66 21.68 5.13
C GLN A 127 2.47 22.48 6.44
N ALA A 128 1.69 21.97 7.39
CA ALA A 128 1.56 22.59 8.71
C ALA A 128 2.82 22.39 9.58
N MET A 129 3.65 21.39 9.29
CA MET A 129 4.90 21.16 10.02
C MET A 129 5.97 22.22 9.68
N PRO A 130 6.84 22.60 10.64
CA PRO A 130 8.06 23.35 10.36
C PRO A 130 8.93 22.64 9.32
N HIS A 131 9.56 23.41 8.42
CA HIS A 131 10.37 22.86 7.32
C HIS A 131 11.47 21.88 7.78
N SER A 132 12.12 22.16 8.91
CA SER A 132 13.14 21.27 9.50
C SER A 132 12.56 19.91 9.90
N GLN A 133 11.34 19.90 10.45
CA GLN A 133 10.67 18.67 10.88
C GLN A 133 10.17 17.84 9.69
N ARG A 134 9.77 18.45 8.57
CA ARG A 134 9.36 17.72 7.36
C ARG A 134 10.48 16.85 6.81
N ARG A 135 11.70 17.39 6.81
CA ARG A 135 12.91 16.65 6.40
C ARG A 135 13.20 15.53 7.38
N ALA A 136 13.27 15.84 8.68
CA ALA A 136 13.54 14.86 9.72
C ALA A 136 12.53 13.71 9.72
N PHE A 137 11.24 14.00 9.53
CA PHE A 137 10.18 13.00 9.42
C PHE A 137 10.40 12.04 8.25
N ARG A 138 10.65 12.55 7.05
CA ARG A 138 10.91 11.71 5.86
C ARG A 138 12.18 10.88 6.03
N GLU A 139 13.28 11.50 6.46
CA GLU A 139 14.57 10.81 6.62
C GLU A 139 14.51 9.76 7.74
N GLY A 140 13.82 10.07 8.84
CA GLY A 140 13.55 9.15 9.94
C GLY A 140 12.73 7.93 9.51
N LEU A 141 11.60 8.15 8.81
CA LEU A 141 10.78 7.05 8.27
C LEU A 141 11.57 6.18 7.28
N GLU A 142 12.32 6.80 6.36
CA GLU A 142 13.14 6.04 5.43
C GLU A 142 14.24 5.24 6.14
N GLY A 143 14.90 5.82 7.14
CA GLY A 143 15.93 5.16 7.94
C GLY A 143 15.36 3.97 8.70
N PHE A 144 14.24 4.17 9.41
CA PHE A 144 13.52 3.12 10.11
C PHE A 144 13.14 1.97 9.17
N LEU A 145 12.47 2.27 8.05
CA LEU A 145 12.04 1.25 7.09
C LEU A 145 13.22 0.49 6.47
N LYS A 146 14.35 1.16 6.21
CA LYS A 146 15.56 0.49 5.71
C LYS A 146 16.05 -0.56 6.70
N VAL A 147 16.11 -0.23 7.99
CA VAL A 147 16.58 -1.17 9.03
C VAL A 147 15.56 -2.27 9.28
N ALA A 148 14.30 -1.90 9.53
CA ALA A 148 13.22 -2.83 9.87
C ALA A 148 12.99 -3.89 8.78
N LEU A 149 13.07 -3.49 7.50
CA LEU A 149 12.83 -4.41 6.39
C LEU A 149 14.09 -5.15 5.93
N SER A 150 15.28 -4.69 6.30
CA SER A 150 16.54 -5.34 5.92
C SER A 150 16.71 -6.73 6.55
N GLY A 151 16.13 -6.98 7.73
CA GLY A 151 16.17 -8.28 8.42
C GLY A 151 15.03 -9.24 8.06
N GLU A 152 14.04 -8.80 7.29
CA GLU A 152 12.80 -9.54 7.08
C GLU A 152 12.87 -10.50 5.89
N ASP A 153 12.50 -11.77 6.06
CA ASP A 153 12.54 -12.73 4.95
C ASP A 153 11.58 -12.34 3.81
N ASN A 154 10.40 -11.84 4.17
CA ASN A 154 9.37 -11.41 3.22
C ASN A 154 9.18 -9.89 3.26
N VAL A 155 9.97 -9.16 2.46
CA VAL A 155 9.86 -7.70 2.31
C VAL A 155 8.60 -7.29 1.53
N ASP A 156 7.98 -8.22 0.79
CA ASP A 156 6.83 -7.94 -0.06
C ASP A 156 5.60 -7.51 0.75
N ARG A 157 5.50 -7.92 2.01
CA ARG A 157 4.45 -7.49 2.95
C ARG A 157 4.44 -5.97 3.17
N ALA A 158 5.58 -5.29 2.96
CA ALA A 158 5.69 -3.84 3.07
C ALA A 158 5.43 -3.12 1.74
N CYS A 159 5.21 -3.88 0.65
CA CYS A 159 4.90 -3.33 -0.65
C CYS A 159 3.43 -2.90 -0.69
N VAL A 160 3.20 -1.59 -0.82
CA VAL A 160 1.84 -1.05 -1.03
C VAL A 160 1.31 -1.25 -2.46
N ARG A 161 1.95 -2.13 -3.25
CA ARG A 161 1.61 -2.47 -4.64
C ARG A 161 1.33 -1.22 -5.48
N CYS A 162 2.25 -0.25 -5.44
CA CYS A 162 2.10 1.05 -6.11
C CYS A 162 1.98 1.01 -7.64
N GLY A 163 2.13 -0.17 -8.28
CA GLY A 163 1.91 -0.39 -9.70
C GLY A 163 2.54 0.68 -10.59
N ARG A 164 1.73 1.26 -11.48
CA ARG A 164 2.13 2.32 -12.42
C ARG A 164 2.59 3.65 -11.79
N GLU A 165 2.44 3.81 -10.48
CA GLU A 165 2.94 4.97 -9.72
C GLU A 165 4.22 4.64 -8.93
N HIS A 166 4.87 3.52 -9.25
CA HIS A 166 6.14 3.18 -8.63
C HIS A 166 7.22 4.23 -8.89
N VAL A 167 7.94 4.61 -7.84
CA VAL A 167 9.02 5.59 -7.90
C VAL A 167 10.39 4.93 -7.77
N ALA A 168 11.39 5.49 -8.47
CA ALA A 168 12.76 4.96 -8.49
C ALA A 168 13.41 4.88 -7.09
N PHE A 169 12.94 5.67 -6.13
CA PHE A 169 13.44 5.70 -4.76
C PHE A 169 12.68 4.81 -3.78
N CYS A 170 11.80 3.92 -4.25
CA CYS A 170 11.06 2.99 -3.40
C CYS A 170 11.97 2.19 -2.47
N VAL A 171 11.72 2.30 -1.15
CA VAL A 171 12.53 1.64 -0.10
C VAL A 171 12.49 0.12 -0.26
N VAL A 172 11.31 -0.46 -0.51
CA VAL A 172 11.12 -1.90 -0.72
C VAL A 172 11.96 -2.42 -1.89
N ASN A 173 11.87 -1.78 -3.07
CA ASN A 173 12.64 -2.23 -4.24
C ASN A 173 14.14 -2.02 -4.06
N LYS A 174 14.58 -0.94 -3.40
CA LYS A 174 15.99 -0.75 -3.07
C LYS A 174 16.54 -1.89 -2.20
N ILE A 175 15.78 -2.35 -1.21
CA ILE A 175 16.17 -3.47 -0.35
C ILE A 175 16.20 -4.78 -1.15
N LYS A 176 15.17 -5.06 -1.96
CA LYS A 176 15.14 -6.24 -2.84
C LYS A 176 16.35 -6.30 -3.77
N ASN A 177 16.64 -5.20 -4.48
CA ASN A 177 17.74 -5.14 -5.44
C ASN A 177 19.10 -5.36 -4.75
N LYS A 178 19.30 -4.78 -3.56
CA LYS A 178 20.51 -5.03 -2.75
C LYS A 178 20.68 -6.50 -2.38
N ARG A 179 19.60 -7.21 -2.02
CA ARG A 179 19.64 -8.64 -1.69
C ARG A 179 19.95 -9.51 -2.91
N VAL A 180 19.33 -9.20 -4.06
CA VAL A 180 19.63 -9.89 -5.32
C VAL A 180 21.10 -9.70 -5.67
N ALA A 181 21.61 -8.46 -5.63
CA ALA A 181 23.03 -8.16 -5.88
C ALA A 181 23.98 -8.92 -4.93
N ALA A 182 23.70 -8.92 -3.62
CA ALA A 182 24.51 -9.64 -2.63
C ALA A 182 24.50 -11.17 -2.84
N ARG A 183 23.37 -11.75 -3.28
CA ARG A 183 23.27 -13.18 -3.62
C ARG A 183 24.05 -13.51 -4.90
N SER A 184 24.00 -12.64 -5.91
CA SER A 184 24.77 -12.81 -7.14
C SER A 184 26.28 -12.75 -6.88
N GLN A 185 26.74 -11.75 -6.10
CA GLN A 185 28.15 -11.61 -5.72
C GLN A 185 28.68 -12.84 -4.97
N ARG A 186 27.95 -13.33 -3.95
CA ARG A 186 28.34 -14.58 -3.26
C ARG A 186 28.40 -15.79 -4.20
N ARG A 187 27.49 -15.90 -5.17
CA ARG A 187 27.53 -17.01 -6.16
C ARG A 187 28.73 -16.91 -7.09
N GLU A 188 29.17 -15.70 -7.41
CA GLU A 188 30.34 -15.42 -8.26
C GLU A 188 31.65 -15.70 -7.52
N GLU A 189 31.73 -15.36 -6.23
CA GLU A 189 32.86 -15.66 -5.33
C GLU A 189 33.02 -17.17 -5.01
N LEU A 190 31.92 -17.94 -5.07
CA LEU A 190 31.93 -19.40 -4.88
C LEU A 190 32.19 -20.19 -6.18
N LYS A 191 32.45 -19.51 -7.30
CA LYS A 191 32.77 -20.17 -8.57
C LYS A 191 34.27 -20.55 -8.56
N PRO A 192 34.61 -21.83 -8.80
CA PRO A 192 35.99 -22.33 -8.72
C PRO A 192 36.90 -21.77 -9.82
#